data_AF-A0A258HSB4-F1
#
_entry.id   AF-A0A258HSB4-F1
#
_cell.length_a   1.000
_cell.length_b   1.000
_cell.length_c   1.000
_cell.angle_alpha   90.00
_cell.angle_beta   90.00
_cell.angle_gamma   90.00
#
_symmetry.space_group_name_H-M   'P 1'
#
loop_
_entity.id
_entity.type
_entity.pdbx_description
1 polymer ?
#
loop_
_entity_poly.entity_id
_entity_poly.type
_entity_poly.pdbx_seq_one_letter_code
_entity_poly.pdbx_strand_id
1 'polypeptide(L)' 'ANIGIRPQFEPPIELLEPHFFDFSSDLYDREIEVQFRHFLRPEAKFDSLDALIAQMNRDCDRARELLA' A
#
# COMPACT_ATOMS: atom_id res chain seq x y z
N ALA A 1 -2.47 1.67 -2.48
CA ALA A 1 -2.10 1.94 -1.08
C ALA A 1 -2.42 0.71 -0.24
N ASN A 2 -1.60 0.41 0.77
CA ASN A 2 -1.90 -0.61 1.77
C ASN A 2 -2.51 0.06 3.01
N ILE A 3 -3.58 -0.52 3.56
CA ILE A 3 -4.13 -0.13 4.86
C ILE A 3 -3.99 -1.32 5.80
N GLY A 4 -3.19 -1.17 6.85
CA GLY A 4 -2.89 -2.23 7.81
C GLY A 4 -3.12 -1.75 9.24
N ILE A 5 -3.22 -2.69 10.18
CA ILE A 5 -3.34 -2.39 11.61
C ILE A 5 -1.97 -2.57 12.26
N ARG A 6 -1.57 -1.63 13.12
CA ARG A 6 -0.36 -1.73 13.95
C ARG A 6 -0.72 -2.26 15.34
N PRO A 7 -0.71 -3.59 15.56
CA PRO A 7 -1.19 -4.19 16.81
C PRO A 7 -0.32 -3.85 18.04
N GLN A 8 0.90 -3.35 17.83
CA GLN A 8 1.83 -2.99 18.90
C GLN A 8 1.49 -1.66 19.60
N PHE A 9 0.49 -0.91 19.13
CA PHE A 9 -0.02 0.29 19.79
C PHE A 9 -1.27 -0.02 20.61
N GLU A 10 -1.45 0.71 21.71
CA GLU A 10 -2.65 0.62 22.55
C GLU A 10 -3.28 2.03 22.68
N PRO A 11 -4.47 2.27 22.06
CA PRO A 11 -5.25 1.35 21.24
C PRO A 11 -4.57 1.04 19.89
N PRO A 12 -4.96 -0.05 19.19
CA PRO A 12 -4.47 -0.34 17.84
C PRO A 12 -4.74 0.83 16.89
N ILE A 13 -3.75 1.16 16.07
CA ILE A 13 -3.81 2.29 15.12
C ILE A 13 -3.67 1.75 13.70
N GLU A 14 -4.53 2.21 12.80
CA GLU A 14 -4.39 1.98 11.37
C GLU A 14 -3.19 2.73 10.77
N LEU A 15 -2.59 2.14 9.74
CA LEU A 15 -1.51 2.74 8.96
C LEU A 15 -1.89 2.68 7.49
N LEU A 16 -1.84 3.83 6.82
CA LEU A 16 -2.05 3.95 5.38
C LEU A 16 -0.69 4.22 4.71
N GLU A 17 -0.28 3.29 3.85
CA GLU A 17 1.00 3.35 3.14
C GLU A 17 0.74 3.41 1.61
N PRO A 18 0.71 4.61 1.02
CA PRO A 18 0.66 4.79 -0.43
C PRO A 18 2.05 4.58 -1.05
N HIS A 19 2.09 3.80 -2.14
CA HIS A 19 3.23 3.76 -3.04
C HIS A 19 2.89 4.62 -4.27
N PHE A 20 3.66 5.67 -4.52
CA PHE A 20 3.46 6.59 -5.63
C PHE A 20 4.18 6.07 -6.87
N PHE A 21 3.45 5.80 -7.95
CA PHE A 21 4.05 5.36 -9.19
C PHE A 21 4.87 6.48 -9.84
N ASP A 22 6.02 6.10 -10.40
CA ASP A 22 6.83 6.97 -11.25
C ASP A 22 7.25 8.30 -10.56
N PHE A 23 7.36 8.26 -9.23
CA PHE A 23 7.73 9.38 -8.37
C PHE A 23 8.88 8.99 -7.42
N SER A 24 9.85 9.89 -7.25
CA SER A 24 11.11 9.59 -6.53
C SER A 24 11.62 10.75 -5.66
N SER A 25 10.75 11.63 -5.19
CA SER A 25 11.11 12.75 -4.29
C SER A 25 10.56 12.53 -2.89
N ASP A 26 11.02 13.34 -1.94
CA ASP A 26 10.50 13.31 -0.57
C ASP A 26 9.16 14.05 -0.45
N LEU A 27 8.27 13.50 0.37
CA LEU A 27 6.96 14.05 0.71
C LEU A 27 6.81 14.33 2.22
N TYR A 28 7.91 14.32 2.97
CA TYR A 28 7.91 14.69 4.39
C TYR A 28 7.33 16.10 4.58
N ASP A 29 6.53 16.26 5.64
CA ASP A 29 5.84 17.51 6.00
C ASP A 29 4.89 18.06 4.91
N ARG A 30 4.44 17.21 3.98
CA ARG A 30 3.44 17.56 2.97
C ARG A 30 2.09 16.93 3.33
N GLU A 31 1.03 17.73 3.18
CA GLU A 31 -0.34 17.22 3.22
C GLU A 31 -0.68 16.61 1.85
N ILE A 32 -1.27 15.41 1.87
CA ILE A 32 -1.61 14.64 0.67
C ILE A 32 -3.04 14.14 0.81
N GLU A 33 -3.86 14.40 -0.20
CA GLU A 33 -5.19 13.80 -0.30
C GLU A 33 -5.09 12.40 -0.94
N VAL A 34 -5.76 11.41 -0.34
CA VAL A 34 -5.82 10.04 -0.86
C VAL A 34 -7.27 9.63 -1.08
N GLN A 35 -7.58 9.13 -2.26
CA GLN A 35 -8.89 8.56 -2.60
C GLN A 35 -8.76 7.08 -2.95
N PHE A 36 -9.55 6.23 -2.27
CA PHE A 36 -9.68 4.82 -2.64
C PHE A 36 -10.66 4.66 -3.80
N ARG A 37 -10.16 4.21 -4.95
CA ARG A 37 -11.00 3.94 -6.15
C ARG A 37 -11.44 2.49 -6.26
N HIS A 38 -10.52 1.57 -5.98
CA HIS A 38 -10.75 0.14 -6.12
C HIS A 38 -10.09 -0.62 -4.97
N PHE A 39 -10.78 -1.66 -4.50
CA PHE A 39 -10.21 -2.65 -3.60
C PHE A 39 -9.52 -3.75 -4.42
N LEU A 40 -8.24 -4.04 -4.13
CA LEU A 40 -7.49 -5.06 -4.85
C LEU A 40 -7.57 -6.44 -4.19
N ARG A 41 -7.28 -6.51 -2.88
CA ARG A 41 -7.26 -7.76 -2.10
C ARG A 41 -7.22 -7.48 -0.59
N PRO A 42 -7.58 -8.46 0.25
CA PRO A 42 -7.31 -8.40 1.69
C PRO A 42 -5.81 -8.49 2.00
N GLU A 43 -5.45 -8.17 3.25
CA GLU A 43 -4.10 -8.42 3.78
C GLU A 43 -3.75 -9.90 3.72
N ALA A 44 -2.48 -10.19 3.51
CA ALA A 44 -1.96 -11.55 3.42
C ALA A 44 -0.61 -11.62 4.13
N LYS A 45 -0.35 -12.78 4.75
CA LYS A 45 0.98 -13.14 5.24
C LYS A 45 1.73 -13.84 4.11
N PHE A 46 3.03 -13.60 4.03
CA PHE A 46 3.90 -14.23 3.04
C PHE A 46 4.98 -15.02 3.75
N ASP A 47 5.29 -16.19 3.23
CA ASP A 47 6.28 -17.10 3.81
C ASP A 47 7.72 -16.70 3.47
N SER A 48 7.91 -15.74 2.55
CA SER A 48 9.22 -15.20 2.18
C SER A 48 9.14 -13.76 1.67
N LEU A 49 10.28 -13.06 1.70
CA LEU A 49 10.42 -11.72 1.11
C LEU A 49 10.15 -11.73 -0.40
N ASP A 50 10.63 -12.74 -1.12
CA ASP A 50 10.41 -12.88 -2.57
C ASP A 50 8.91 -13.03 -2.89
N ALA A 51 8.17 -13.79 -2.07
CA ALA A 51 6.73 -13.95 -2.24
C ALA A 51 5.97 -12.63 -2.02
N LEU A 52 6.40 -11.83 -1.02
CA LEU A 52 5.87 -10.49 -0.78
C LEU A 52 6.15 -9.56 -1.98
N ILE A 53 7.40 -9.48 -2.44
CA ILE A 53 7.80 -8.63 -3.57
C ILE A 53 7.01 -9.02 -4.83
N ALA A 54 6.88 -10.32 -5.10
CA ALA A 54 6.13 -10.81 -6.25
C ALA A 54 4.65 -10.41 -6.17
N GLN A 55 4.03 -10.44 -4.98
CA GLN A 55 2.66 -9.96 -4.81
C GLN A 55 2.56 -8.44 -4.97
N MET A 56 3.49 -7.68 -4.40
CA MET A 56 3.52 -6.22 -4.56
C MET A 56 3.58 -5.81 -6.02
N ASN A 57 4.40 -6.47 -6.84
CA ASN A 57 4.47 -6.21 -8.28
C ASN A 57 3.12 -6.49 -8.97
N ARG A 58 2.46 -7.62 -8.65
CA ARG A 58 1.11 -7.91 -9.18
C ARG A 58 0.08 -6.86 -8.77
N ASP A 59 0.15 -6.38 -7.53
CA ASP A 59 -0.75 -5.33 -7.03
C ASP A 59 -0.52 -4.01 -7.78
N CYS A 60 0.75 -3.65 -8.06
CA CYS A 60 1.11 -2.47 -8.84
C CYS A 60 0.60 -2.55 -10.28
N ASP A 61 0.82 -3.68 -10.96
CA ASP A 61 0.35 -3.89 -12.34
C ASP A 61 -1.18 -3.79 -12.41
N ARG A 62 -1.88 -4.47 -11.49
CA ARG A 62 -3.35 -4.43 -11.42
C ARG A 62 -3.88 -3.03 -11.11
N ALA A 63 -3.22 -2.28 -10.23
CA ALA A 63 -3.60 -0.91 -9.91
C ALA A 63 -3.47 -0.01 -11.15
N ARG A 64 -2.39 -0.15 -11.93
CA ARG A 64 -2.20 0.59 -13.18
C ARG A 64 -3.29 0.27 -14.21
N GLU A 65 -3.64 -1.00 -14.38
CA GLU A 65 -4.73 -1.41 -15.27
C GLU A 65 -6.08 -0.80 -14.87
N LEU A 66 -6.38 -0.74 -13.57
CA LEU A 66 -7.65 -0.21 -13.06
C LEU A 66 -7.74 1.32 -13.11
N LEU A 67 -6.61 2.01 -13.24
CA LEU A 67 -6.53 3.47 -13.29
C LEU A 67 -6.40 4.04 -14.71
N ALA A 68 -6.17 3.18 -15.71
CA ALA A 68 -6.16 3.54 -17.13
C ALA A 68 -7.56 3.95 -17.61
#